data_AF-A0A4Y2U0J9-F1
#
_entry.id   AF-A0A4Y2U0J9-F1
#
_cell.length_a   1.000
_cell.length_b   1.000
_cell.length_c   1.000
_cell.angle_alpha   90.00
_cell.angle_beta   90.00
_cell.angle_gamma   90.00
#
_symmetry.space_group_name_H-M   'P 1'
#
loop_
_entity.id
_entity.type
_entity.pdbx_description
1 polymer ?
#
loop_
_entity_poly.entity_id
_entity_poly.type
_entity_poly.pdbx_seq_one_letter_code
_entity_poly.pdbx_strand_id
1 'polypeptide(L)'
;MNETYQDPSHPASLGGVDALHRALGRKVSRKEIKNFLEGFDAYTLHKSIRKKFPTNKVIVYSIDQQWQADLVDLLSLSKYNKGYRYL
;
A
#
# COMPACT_ATOMS: atom_id res chain seq x y z
N MET A 1 -7.03 -25.90 0.39
CA MET A 1 -6.45 -24.54 0.40
C MET A 1 -5.05 -24.54 1.01
N ASN A 2 -4.82 -25.21 2.14
CA ASN A 2 -3.49 -25.25 2.78
C ASN A 2 -2.44 -25.96 1.91
N GLU A 3 -2.74 -27.17 1.45
CA GLU A 3 -1.84 -27.93 0.56
C GLU A 3 -1.46 -27.14 -0.69
N THR A 4 -2.45 -26.52 -1.36
CA THR A 4 -2.24 -25.70 -2.56
C THR A 4 -1.46 -24.39 -2.31
N TYR A 5 -1.49 -23.85 -1.09
CA TYR A 5 -0.83 -22.58 -0.76
C TYR A 5 0.59 -22.76 -0.24
N GLN A 6 0.86 -23.89 0.44
CA GLN A 6 2.15 -24.20 1.04
C GLN A 6 3.04 -25.06 0.14
N ASP A 7 2.49 -25.80 -0.82
CA ASP A 7 3.28 -26.59 -1.76
C ASP A 7 4.06 -25.68 -2.73
N PRO A 8 5.40 -25.63 -2.68
CA PRO A 8 6.21 -24.79 -3.57
C PRO A 8 6.09 -25.15 -5.05
N SER A 9 5.68 -26.39 -5.34
CA SER A 9 5.50 -26.91 -6.71
C SER A 9 4.23 -26.34 -7.34
N HIS A 10 3.29 -25.85 -6.53
CA HIS A 10 2.00 -25.39 -6.99
C HIS A 10 2.08 -23.93 -7.49
N PRO A 11 1.54 -23.60 -8.68
CA PRO A 11 1.66 -22.25 -9.26
C PRO A 11 0.95 -21.13 -8.48
N ALA A 12 0.06 -21.47 -7.54
CA ALA A 12 -0.60 -20.51 -6.66
C ALA A 12 0.01 -20.43 -5.24
N SER A 13 1.12 -21.12 -5.02
CA SER A 13 1.85 -21.13 -3.76
C SER A 13 2.37 -19.74 -3.38
N LEU A 14 2.25 -19.39 -2.10
CA LEU A 14 2.66 -18.09 -1.53
C LEU A 14 2.17 -16.87 -2.34
N GLY A 15 1.08 -17.05 -3.11
CA GLY A 15 0.53 -16.06 -4.01
C GLY A 15 -0.57 -15.21 -3.38
N GLY A 16 -1.17 -14.36 -4.21
CA GLY A 16 -2.31 -13.54 -3.80
C GLY A 16 -3.67 -14.26 -3.88
N VAL A 17 -4.71 -13.57 -3.42
CA VAL A 17 -6.11 -14.04 -3.47
C VAL A 17 -6.50 -14.50 -4.88
N ASP A 18 -6.15 -13.74 -5.92
CA ASP A 18 -6.51 -14.09 -7.30
C ASP A 18 -5.72 -15.28 -7.87
N ALA A 19 -4.53 -15.57 -7.36
CA ALA A 19 -3.77 -16.76 -7.74
C ALA A 19 -4.45 -18.02 -7.20
N LEU A 20 -4.76 -18.01 -5.89
CA LEU A 20 -5.50 -19.07 -5.21
C LEU A 20 -6.91 -19.26 -5.78
N HIS A 21 -7.62 -18.16 -6.07
CA HIS A 21 -8.96 -18.22 -6.65
C HIS A 21 -8.98 -18.88 -8.04
N ARG A 22 -7.93 -18.66 -8.85
CA ARG A 22 -7.76 -19.32 -10.15
C ARG A 22 -7.40 -20.81 -9.98
N ALA A 23 -6.45 -21.12 -9.11
CA ALA A 23 -6.03 -22.51 -8.86
C ALA A 23 -7.15 -23.39 -8.29
N LEU A 24 -8.05 -22.82 -7.48
CA LEU A 24 -9.22 -23.52 -6.94
C LEU A 24 -10.39 -23.60 -7.93
N GLY A 25 -10.18 -23.23 -9.19
CA GLY A 25 -11.22 -23.27 -10.23
C GLY A 25 -12.39 -22.33 -9.97
N ARG A 26 -12.18 -21.24 -9.22
CA ARG A 26 -13.20 -20.23 -8.86
C ARG A 26 -14.40 -20.80 -8.08
N LYS A 27 -14.24 -21.96 -7.42
CA LYS A 27 -15.29 -22.59 -6.61
C LYS A 27 -15.47 -21.93 -5.24
N VAL A 28 -14.40 -21.34 -4.72
CA VAL A 28 -14.34 -20.72 -3.40
C VAL A 28 -14.47 -19.20 -3.55
N SER A 29 -15.20 -18.55 -2.66
CA SER A 29 -15.34 -17.10 -2.71
C SER A 29 -14.00 -16.40 -2.43
N ARG A 30 -13.76 -15.25 -3.09
CA ARG A 30 -12.58 -14.41 -2.78
C ARG A 30 -12.52 -13.99 -1.31
N LYS A 31 -13.68 -13.85 -0.66
CA LYS A 31 -13.79 -13.47 0.76
C LYS A 31 -13.24 -14.57 1.66
N GLU A 32 -13.63 -15.83 1.44
CA GLU A 32 -13.08 -16.97 2.18
C GLU A 32 -11.58 -17.12 1.97
N ILE A 33 -11.11 -16.98 0.72
CA ILE A 33 -9.67 -17.04 0.42
C ILE A 33 -8.91 -15.93 1.15
N LYS A 34 -9.46 -14.72 1.20
CA LYS A 34 -8.86 -13.60 1.93
C LYS A 34 -8.76 -13.90 3.42
N ASN A 35 -9.84 -14.39 4.04
CA ASN A 35 -9.86 -14.76 5.46
C ASN A 35 -8.88 -15.89 5.77
N PHE A 36 -8.76 -16.87 4.89
CA PHE A 36 -7.77 -17.95 4.99
C PHE A 36 -6.33 -17.40 4.94
N LEU A 37 -6.04 -16.54 3.97
CA LEU A 37 -4.71 -15.95 3.79
C LEU A 37 -4.31 -14.99 4.93
N GLU A 38 -5.27 -14.33 5.58
CA GLU A 38 -5.02 -13.49 6.76
C GLU A 38 -4.42 -14.27 7.94
N GLY A 39 -4.57 -15.60 7.99
CA GLY A 39 -3.94 -16.46 9.00
C GLY A 39 -2.47 -16.81 8.75
N PHE A 40 -1.87 -16.40 7.62
CA PHE A 40 -0.50 -16.74 7.26
C PHE A 40 0.42 -15.51 7.27
N ASP A 41 1.49 -15.58 8.06
CA ASP A 41 2.52 -14.54 8.13
C ASP A 41 3.15 -14.24 6.76
N ALA A 42 3.40 -15.29 5.96
CA ALA A 42 3.94 -15.13 4.61
C ALA A 42 3.09 -14.24 3.71
N TYR A 43 1.77 -14.21 3.94
CA TYR A 43 0.86 -13.35 3.20
C TYR A 43 0.72 -11.96 3.83
N THR A 44 0.70 -11.85 5.16
CA THR A 44 0.41 -10.60 5.87
C THR A 44 1.63 -9.71 6.05
N LEU A 45 2.83 -10.27 6.26
CA LEU A 45 4.04 -9.54 6.63
C LEU A 45 4.41 -8.40 5.68
N HIS A 46 4.32 -8.64 4.37
CA HIS A 46 4.68 -7.66 3.34
C HIS A 46 3.46 -7.02 2.66
N LYS A 47 2.26 -7.29 3.16
CA LYS A 47 1.05 -6.76 2.57
C LYS A 47 0.78 -5.36 3.14
N SER A 48 0.84 -4.36 2.27
CA SER A 48 0.61 -2.97 2.67
C SER A 48 -0.77 -2.82 3.34
N ILE A 49 -0.78 -2.48 4.62
CA ILE A 49 -2.00 -2.10 5.34
C ILE A 49 -2.28 -0.63 5.04
N ARG A 50 -3.34 -0.36 4.27
CA ARG A 50 -3.85 1.00 4.08
C ARG A 50 -4.91 1.29 5.14
N LYS A 51 -4.48 1.82 6.30
CA LYS A 51 -5.40 2.34 7.32
C LYS A 51 -5.83 3.76 6.93
N LYS A 52 -7.12 3.95 6.67
CA LYS A 52 -7.71 5.29 6.61
C LYS A 52 -8.09 5.71 8.03
N PHE A 53 -7.62 6.86 8.45
CA PHE A 53 -8.01 7.49 9.71
C PHE A 53 -8.76 8.80 9.41
N PRO A 54 -9.70 9.21 10.26
CA PRO A 54 -10.37 10.50 10.08
C PRO A 54 -9.33 11.62 10.16
N THR A 55 -9.28 12.44 9.14
CA THR A 55 -8.47 13.66 9.09
C THR A 55 -9.40 14.84 8.95
N ASN A 56 -9.06 15.96 9.60
CA ASN A 56 -9.79 17.20 9.41
C ASN A 56 -9.59 17.67 7.97
N LYS A 57 -10.69 18.01 7.31
CA LYS A 57 -10.65 18.57 5.96
C LYS A 57 -10.21 20.04 6.04
N VAL A 58 -9.34 20.45 5.13
CA VAL A 58 -9.10 21.88 4.87
C VAL A 58 -10.23 22.36 3.96
N ILE A 59 -10.99 23.37 4.40
CA ILE A 59 -12.13 23.94 3.67
C ILE A 59 -11.79 25.38 3.31
N VAL A 60 -11.84 25.72 2.01
CA VAL A 60 -11.51 27.04 1.48
C VAL A 60 -12.71 27.55 0.66
N TYR A 61 -13.11 28.81 0.85
CA TYR A 61 -14.31 29.44 0.29
C TYR A 61 -14.03 30.40 -0.87
N SER A 62 -12.83 30.97 -0.96
CA SER A 62 -12.45 31.89 -2.05
C SER A 62 -11.00 31.71 -2.48
N ILE A 63 -10.69 32.23 -3.67
CA ILE A 63 -9.31 32.32 -4.17
C ILE A 63 -8.48 33.13 -3.17
N ASP A 64 -7.23 32.70 -2.95
CA ASP A 64 -6.23 33.31 -2.06
C ASP A 64 -6.61 33.41 -0.58
N GLN A 65 -7.65 32.72 -0.11
CA GLN A 65 -8.04 32.75 1.30
C GLN A 65 -7.06 32.03 2.23
N GLN A 66 -6.34 31.03 1.73
CA GLN A 66 -5.42 30.25 2.54
C GLN A 66 -4.12 29.98 1.76
N TRP A 67 -3.02 30.38 2.37
CA TRP A 67 -1.67 30.11 1.92
C TRP A 67 -0.98 29.25 2.97
N GLN A 68 -0.32 28.19 2.53
CA GLN A 68 0.50 27.35 3.40
C GLN A 68 1.90 27.32 2.82
N ALA A 69 2.88 27.63 3.67
CA ALA A 69 4.29 27.46 3.39
C ALA A 69 4.88 26.55 4.47
N ASP A 70 5.83 25.71 4.07
CA ASP A 70 6.57 24.84 4.96
C ASP A 70 8.06 25.03 4.73
N LEU A 71 8.87 24.70 5.73
CA LEU A 71 10.31 24.78 5.65
C LEU A 71 10.86 23.53 4.97
N VAL A 72 11.79 23.76 4.03
CA VAL A 72 12.49 22.69 3.32
C VAL A 72 13.99 22.93 3.45
N ASP A 73 14.74 21.87 3.75
CA ASP A 73 16.20 21.91 3.69
C ASP A 73 16.68 21.83 2.23
N LEU A 74 17.39 22.86 1.79
CA LEU A 74 17.89 23.01 0.43
C LEU A 74 19.40 22.75 0.29
N LEU A 75 20.09 22.40 1.38
CA LEU A 75 21.55 22.22 1.37
C LEU A 75 22.00 21.21 0.31
N SER A 76 21.34 20.06 0.26
CA SER A 76 21.62 18.98 -0.69
C SER A 76 21.28 19.34 -2.14
N LEU A 77 20.42 20.33 -2.36
CA LEU A 77 19.93 20.76 -3.68
C LEU A 77 20.67 22.01 -4.19
N SER A 78 21.62 22.56 -3.44
CA SER A 78 22.35 23.78 -3.77
C SER A 78 23.01 23.78 -5.15
N LYS A 79 23.50 22.62 -5.63
CA LYS A 79 24.04 22.47 -6.99
C LYS A 79 23.02 22.83 -8.08
N TYR A 80 21.75 22.53 -7.83
CA TYR A 80 20.63 22.81 -8.74
C TYR A 80 19.97 24.16 -8.46
N ASN A 81 20.28 24.78 -7.32
CA ASN A 81 19.78 26.09 -6.91
C ASN A 81 20.86 27.19 -7.01
N LYS A 82 21.69 27.19 -8.06
CA LYS A 82 22.74 28.22 -8.30
C LYS A 82 23.67 28.48 -7.09
N GLY A 83 23.87 27.47 -6.24
CA GLY A 83 24.66 27.59 -5.01
C GLY A 83 23.91 28.16 -3.80
N TYR A 84 22.65 28.59 -3.95
CA TYR A 84 21.81 29.03 -2.84
C TYR A 84 21.43 27.85 -1.95
N ARG A 85 21.67 28.02 -0.66
CA ARG A 85 21.46 27.02 0.39
C ARG A 85 20.28 27.33 1.30
N TYR A 86 19.79 28.56 1.24
CA TYR A 86 18.71 29.12 2.03
C TYR A 86 17.91 30.07 1.13
N LEU A 87 16.64 30.30 1.48
CA LEU A 87 15.73 31.26 0.84
C LEU A 87 15.60 32.51 1.71
#